data_AF-A0A7E5VE97-F1
#
_entry.id   AF-A0A7E5VE97-F1
#
_cell.length_a   1.000
_cell.length_b   1.000
_cell.length_c   1.000
_cell.angle_alpha   90.00
_cell.angle_beta   90.00
_cell.angle_gamma   90.00
#
_symmetry.space_group_name_H-M   'P 1'
#
loop_
_entity.id
_entity.type
_entity.pdbx_description
1 polymer ?
#
loop_
_entity_poly.entity_id
_entity_poly.type
_entity_poly.pdbx_seq_one_letter_code
_entity_poly.pdbx_strand_id
1 'polypeptide(L)'
;MINVQGSLELRLADWQPESKIEQLQYEKLAADREMVNNVIRRTLIEVAESGAWSAVKKGVEQLGQQDCDVASLRLTNKQLRASRDAIVNELDAKRNLWVTELRNADEKIAALRDKTSDDLLNANTRLCYAEKWLFARFEALELRLNVPRAPAPRFDHEQRVHEELLKAFELQIQEREKALEYWRQRYDVDIAEISKRGHKKCEEMKTASAKRMELQKLFDLHAGEIRGWLTFKRERAARLAREQKLRASATNIQAWWRGIMVRKALGQFRYLRHTKGKGKKK
;
A
#
# COMPACT_ATOMS: atom_id res chain seq x y z
N MET A 1 -43.50 -35.42 -16.23
CA MET A 1 -42.37 -34.70 -15.61
C MET A 1 -41.17 -35.63 -15.61
N ILE A 2 -40.28 -35.50 -16.59
CA ILE A 2 -39.07 -36.32 -16.65
C ILE A 2 -38.04 -35.68 -15.73
N ASN A 3 -37.63 -36.43 -14.70
CA ASN A 3 -36.68 -36.01 -13.69
C ASN A 3 -35.26 -36.11 -14.24
N VAL A 4 -34.81 -35.10 -15.00
CA VAL A 4 -33.48 -35.07 -15.64
C VAL A 4 -32.40 -34.48 -14.70
N GLN A 5 -32.78 -33.89 -13.56
CA GLN A 5 -31.80 -33.26 -12.64
C GLN A 5 -30.98 -34.29 -11.83
N GLY A 6 -31.58 -35.41 -11.42
CA GLY A 6 -30.90 -36.38 -10.54
C GLY A 6 -29.78 -37.20 -11.21
N SER A 7 -29.81 -37.38 -12.53
CA SER A 7 -28.89 -38.29 -13.23
C SER A 7 -27.54 -37.68 -13.59
N LEU A 8 -27.41 -36.34 -13.59
CA LEU A 8 -26.14 -35.64 -13.82
C LEU A 8 -25.44 -35.23 -12.52
N GLU A 9 -26.19 -34.99 -11.43
CA GLU A 9 -25.62 -34.65 -10.12
C GLU A 9 -24.85 -35.82 -9.50
N LEU A 10 -25.28 -37.06 -9.77
CA LEU A 10 -24.58 -38.28 -9.34
C LEU A 10 -23.25 -38.54 -10.08
N ARG A 11 -23.01 -37.93 -11.26
CA ARG A 11 -21.75 -38.09 -12.00
C ARG A 11 -20.68 -37.06 -11.67
N LEU A 12 -21.04 -36.00 -10.93
CA LEU A 12 -20.14 -34.87 -10.59
C LEU A 12 -19.69 -34.88 -9.12
N ALA A 13 -20.20 -35.80 -8.29
CA ALA A 13 -19.85 -35.90 -6.88
C ALA A 13 -18.37 -36.27 -6.64
N ASP A 14 -17.72 -36.91 -7.62
CA ASP A 14 -16.34 -37.42 -7.53
C ASP A 14 -15.31 -36.56 -8.30
N TRP A 15 -15.71 -35.41 -8.87
CA TRP A 15 -14.81 -34.58 -9.67
C TRP A 15 -13.98 -33.63 -8.79
N GLN A 16 -12.65 -33.73 -8.88
CA GLN A 16 -11.71 -32.80 -8.25
C GLN A 16 -10.94 -32.00 -9.32
N PRO A 17 -10.87 -30.67 -9.21
CA PRO A 17 -10.15 -29.83 -10.16
C PRO A 17 -8.63 -29.87 -9.92
N GLU A 18 -7.84 -30.03 -10.99
CA GLU A 18 -6.37 -30.14 -10.94
C GLU A 18 -5.70 -28.75 -10.90
N SER A 19 -6.39 -27.71 -11.36
CA SER A 19 -5.88 -26.33 -11.42
C SER A 19 -6.87 -25.29 -10.91
N LYS A 20 -6.34 -24.18 -10.39
CA LYS A 20 -7.14 -23.01 -9.97
C LYS A 20 -7.96 -22.42 -11.13
N ILE A 21 -7.49 -22.58 -12.36
CA ILE A 21 -8.22 -22.14 -13.56
C ILE A 21 -9.45 -23.03 -13.78
N GLU A 22 -9.31 -24.34 -13.57
CA GLU A 22 -10.40 -25.32 -13.73
C GLU A 22 -11.46 -25.14 -12.64
N GLN A 23 -11.04 -24.83 -11.41
CA GLN A 23 -11.96 -24.43 -10.31
C GLN A 23 -12.86 -23.26 -10.74
N LEU A 24 -12.24 -22.19 -11.24
CA LEU A 24 -12.97 -20.99 -11.67
C LEU A 24 -13.88 -21.25 -12.88
N GLN A 25 -13.48 -22.12 -13.80
CA GLN A 25 -14.32 -22.53 -14.92
C GLN A 25 -15.54 -23.32 -14.46
N TYR A 26 -15.36 -24.23 -13.50
CA TYR A 26 -16.46 -25.00 -12.92
C TYR A 26 -17.43 -24.12 -12.14
N GLU A 27 -16.92 -23.22 -11.28
CA GLU A 27 -17.74 -22.25 -10.55
C GLU A 27 -18.55 -21.36 -11.49
N LYS A 28 -17.93 -20.88 -12.58
CA LYS A 28 -18.63 -20.13 -13.62
C LYS A 28 -19.73 -20.96 -14.27
N LEU A 29 -19.44 -22.19 -14.66
CA LEU A 29 -20.40 -23.07 -15.33
C LEU A 29 -21.58 -23.43 -14.41
N ALA A 30 -21.32 -23.63 -13.11
CA ALA A 30 -22.36 -23.84 -12.12
C ALA A 30 -23.26 -22.60 -11.97
N ALA A 31 -22.67 -21.41 -11.88
CA ALA A 31 -23.40 -20.15 -11.81
C ALA A 31 -24.23 -19.87 -13.08
N ASP A 32 -23.66 -20.11 -14.27
CA ASP A 32 -24.35 -19.96 -15.55
C ASP A 32 -25.54 -20.93 -15.65
N ARG A 33 -25.35 -22.18 -15.22
CA ARG A 33 -26.42 -23.20 -15.18
C ARG A 33 -27.54 -22.81 -14.22
N GLU A 34 -27.21 -22.31 -13.04
CA GLU A 34 -28.19 -21.85 -12.07
C GLU A 34 -28.98 -20.64 -12.60
N MET A 35 -28.29 -19.68 -13.21
CA MET A 35 -28.89 -18.51 -13.84
C MET A 35 -29.88 -18.91 -14.95
N VAL A 36 -29.46 -19.79 -15.88
CA VAL A 36 -30.32 -20.27 -16.98
C VAL A 36 -31.54 -21.00 -16.44
N ASN A 37 -31.37 -21.88 -15.44
CA ASN A 37 -32.49 -22.57 -14.81
C ASN A 37 -33.46 -21.59 -14.13
N ASN A 38 -32.95 -20.57 -13.45
CA ASN A 38 -33.76 -19.55 -12.80
C ASN A 38 -34.53 -18.70 -13.80
N VAL A 39 -33.92 -18.32 -14.93
CA VAL A 39 -34.60 -17.62 -16.02
C VAL A 39 -35.69 -18.51 -16.61
N ILE A 40 -35.38 -19.75 -17.00
CA ILE A 40 -36.36 -20.69 -17.56
C ILE A 40 -37.54 -20.90 -16.60
N ARG A 41 -37.29 -21.19 -15.32
CA ARG A 41 -38.35 -21.38 -14.32
C ARG A 41 -39.25 -20.16 -14.18
N ARG A 42 -38.67 -18.96 -14.06
CA ARG A 42 -39.43 -17.71 -13.95
C ARG A 42 -40.27 -17.45 -15.20
N THR A 43 -39.74 -17.79 -16.37
CA THR A 43 -40.42 -17.54 -17.65
C THR A 43 -41.59 -18.49 -17.88
N LEU A 44 -41.47 -19.75 -17.48
CA LEU A 44 -42.58 -20.71 -17.51
C LEU A 44 -43.73 -20.25 -16.60
N ILE A 45 -43.41 -19.71 -15.43
CA ILE A 45 -44.39 -19.14 -14.50
C ILE A 45 -45.04 -17.88 -15.10
N GLU A 46 -44.24 -16.93 -15.61
CA GLU A 46 -44.75 -15.69 -16.21
C GLU A 46 -45.65 -15.94 -17.43
N VAL A 47 -45.29 -16.90 -18.29
CA VAL A 47 -46.09 -17.28 -19.47
C VAL A 47 -47.40 -17.94 -19.05
N ALA A 48 -47.39 -18.81 -18.04
CA ALA A 48 -48.60 -19.46 -17.54
C ALA A 48 -49.58 -18.50 -16.84
N GLU A 49 -49.07 -17.50 -16.12
CA GLU A 49 -49.89 -16.59 -15.31
C GLU A 49 -50.34 -15.32 -16.07
N SER A 50 -49.48 -14.79 -16.95
CA SER A 50 -49.66 -13.46 -17.53
C SER A 50 -49.48 -13.40 -19.05
N GLY A 51 -49.04 -14.49 -19.69
CA GLY A 51 -48.72 -14.52 -21.12
C GLY A 51 -47.52 -13.65 -21.52
N ALA A 52 -46.76 -13.12 -20.56
CA ALA A 52 -45.59 -12.28 -20.79
C ALA A 52 -44.28 -13.05 -20.63
N TRP A 53 -43.19 -12.55 -21.23
CA TRP A 53 -41.85 -13.16 -21.19
C TRP A 53 -40.76 -12.19 -20.67
N SER A 54 -41.11 -11.33 -19.72
CA SER A 54 -40.23 -10.27 -19.24
C SER A 54 -38.95 -10.78 -18.55
N ALA A 55 -39.02 -11.94 -17.91
CA ALA A 55 -37.87 -12.60 -17.29
C ALA A 55 -36.81 -13.06 -18.29
N VAL A 56 -37.18 -13.52 -19.50
CA VAL A 56 -36.20 -13.83 -20.56
C VAL A 56 -35.51 -12.54 -20.98
N LYS A 57 -36.29 -11.49 -21.23
CA LYS A 57 -35.77 -10.20 -21.71
C LYS A 57 -34.74 -9.62 -20.75
N LYS A 58 -35.03 -9.63 -19.44
CA LYS A 58 -34.09 -9.20 -18.40
C LYS A 58 -32.84 -10.09 -18.31
N GLY A 59 -32.99 -11.41 -18.48
CA GLY A 59 -31.85 -12.32 -18.51
C GLY A 59 -30.90 -12.05 -19.69
N VAL A 60 -31.46 -11.77 -20.87
CA VAL A 60 -30.68 -11.38 -22.06
C VAL A 60 -30.00 -10.02 -21.87
N GLU A 61 -30.69 -9.03 -21.28
CA GLU A 61 -30.10 -7.73 -20.95
C GLU A 61 -28.95 -7.85 -19.94
N GLN A 62 -29.09 -8.72 -18.92
CA GLN A 62 -28.04 -9.00 -17.94
C GLN A 62 -26.80 -9.66 -18.58
N LEU A 63 -27.01 -10.64 -19.47
CA LEU A 63 -25.91 -11.26 -20.23
C LEU A 63 -25.18 -10.22 -21.10
N GLY A 64 -25.94 -9.36 -21.78
CA GLY A 64 -25.36 -8.27 -22.58
C GLY A 64 -24.55 -7.25 -21.76
N GLN A 65 -24.95 -6.99 -20.51
CA GLN A 65 -24.20 -6.14 -19.58
C GLN A 65 -22.92 -6.83 -19.10
N GLN A 66 -22.96 -8.11 -18.77
CA GLN A 66 -21.78 -8.88 -18.37
C GLN A 66 -20.72 -8.92 -19.47
N ASP A 67 -21.12 -9.07 -20.74
CA ASP A 67 -20.19 -9.05 -21.87
C ASP A 67 -19.53 -7.66 -22.04
N CYS A 68 -20.30 -6.59 -21.86
CA CYS A 68 -19.78 -5.22 -21.84
C CYS A 68 -18.75 -5.02 -20.71
N ASP A 69 -19.06 -5.51 -19.50
CA ASP A 69 -18.19 -5.39 -18.33
C ASP A 69 -16.86 -6.13 -18.55
N VAL A 70 -16.91 -7.36 -19.10
CA VAL A 70 -15.70 -8.14 -19.43
C VAL A 70 -14.84 -7.43 -20.48
N ALA A 71 -15.45 -6.83 -21.51
CA ALA A 71 -14.73 -6.06 -22.51
C ALA A 71 -14.03 -4.83 -21.90
N SER A 72 -14.72 -4.12 -21.00
CA SER A 72 -14.14 -2.98 -20.28
C SER A 72 -12.97 -3.39 -19.37
N LEU A 73 -13.11 -4.50 -18.62
CA LEU A 73 -12.06 -5.04 -17.77
C LEU A 73 -10.83 -5.49 -18.57
N ARG A 74 -11.03 -6.06 -19.76
CA ARG A 74 -9.91 -6.41 -20.65
C ARG A 74 -9.16 -5.17 -21.13
N LEU A 75 -9.87 -4.10 -21.46
CA LEU A 75 -9.24 -2.85 -21.89
C LEU A 75 -8.43 -2.20 -20.75
N THR A 76 -9.02 -2.11 -19.55
CA THR A 76 -8.33 -1.55 -18.38
C THR A 76 -7.12 -2.39 -17.99
N ASN A 77 -7.20 -3.73 -18.04
CA ASN A 77 -6.05 -4.59 -17.75
C ASN A 77 -4.92 -4.41 -18.77
N LYS A 78 -5.24 -4.24 -20.06
CA LYS A 78 -4.24 -3.91 -21.09
C LYS A 78 -3.57 -2.56 -20.81
N GLN A 79 -4.34 -1.55 -20.44
CA GLN A 79 -3.81 -0.22 -20.08
C GLN A 79 -2.90 -0.28 -18.85
N LEU A 80 -3.31 -1.01 -17.81
CA LEU A 80 -2.50 -1.21 -16.59
C LEU A 80 -1.20 -1.96 -16.86
N ARG A 81 -1.22 -2.96 -17.75
CA ARG A 81 0.00 -3.65 -18.18
C ARG A 81 0.94 -2.71 -18.92
N ALA A 82 0.42 -1.92 -19.85
CA ALA A 82 1.22 -0.93 -20.58
C ALA A 82 1.81 0.13 -19.65
N SER A 83 1.04 0.64 -18.67
CA SER A 83 1.55 1.62 -17.71
C SER A 83 2.60 1.02 -16.79
N ARG A 84 2.40 -0.23 -16.33
CA ARG A 84 3.39 -0.96 -15.54
C ARG A 84 4.69 -1.12 -16.33
N ASP A 85 4.61 -1.56 -17.58
CA ASP A 85 5.79 -1.79 -18.42
C ASP A 85 6.54 -0.48 -18.69
N ALA A 86 5.83 0.63 -18.90
CA ALA A 86 6.44 1.96 -19.00
C ALA A 86 7.19 2.38 -17.73
N ILE A 87 6.59 2.16 -16.55
CA ILE A 87 7.22 2.48 -15.26
C ILE A 87 8.46 1.61 -15.03
N VAL A 88 8.38 0.31 -15.33
CA VAL A 88 9.53 -0.60 -15.20
C VAL A 88 10.68 -0.13 -16.10
N ASN A 89 10.40 0.20 -17.36
CA ASN A 89 11.41 0.72 -18.28
C ASN A 89 12.02 2.04 -17.79
N GLU A 90 11.23 2.94 -17.22
CA GLU A 90 11.73 4.20 -16.65
C GLU A 90 12.63 3.95 -15.42
N LEU A 91 12.25 3.00 -14.56
CA LEU A 91 13.07 2.60 -13.41
C LEU A 91 14.41 1.98 -13.85
N ASP A 92 14.39 1.10 -14.84
CA ASP A 92 15.60 0.47 -15.37
C ASP A 92 16.51 1.51 -16.05
N ALA A 93 15.93 2.46 -16.81
CA ALA A 93 16.68 3.56 -17.39
C ALA A 93 17.35 4.44 -16.33
N LYS A 94 16.61 4.84 -15.28
CA LYS A 94 17.16 5.62 -14.15
C LYS A 94 18.23 4.86 -13.39
N ARG A 95 18.04 3.56 -13.16
CA ARG A 95 19.04 2.70 -12.52
C ARG A 95 20.33 2.67 -13.33
N ASN A 96 20.24 2.48 -14.64
CA ASN A 96 21.40 2.46 -15.52
C ASN A 96 22.12 3.81 -15.53
N LEU A 97 21.37 4.93 -15.58
CA LEU A 97 21.94 6.27 -15.47
C LEU A 97 22.72 6.45 -14.17
N TRP A 98 22.14 6.11 -13.02
CA TRP A 98 22.82 6.23 -11.72
C TRP A 98 24.08 5.36 -11.63
N VAL A 99 24.06 4.15 -12.21
CA VAL A 99 25.26 3.30 -12.27
C VAL A 99 26.36 3.98 -13.08
N THR A 100 26.03 4.60 -14.22
CA THR A 100 27.01 5.34 -15.01
C THR A 100 27.53 6.59 -14.33
N GLU A 101 26.65 7.35 -13.65
CA GLU A 101 27.03 8.55 -12.90
C GLU A 101 27.95 8.20 -11.72
N LEU A 102 27.64 7.12 -11.00
CA LEU A 102 28.47 6.62 -9.91
C LEU A 102 29.85 6.23 -10.41
N ARG A 103 29.92 5.46 -11.50
CA ARG A 103 31.20 5.09 -12.13
C ARG A 103 32.00 6.32 -12.57
N ASN A 104 31.36 7.31 -13.20
CA ASN A 104 32.03 8.54 -13.61
C ASN A 104 32.56 9.34 -12.41
N ALA A 105 31.81 9.35 -11.30
CA ALA A 105 32.26 9.98 -10.06
C ALA A 105 33.47 9.24 -9.46
N ASP A 106 33.46 7.91 -9.46
CA ASP A 106 34.58 7.10 -9.00
C ASP A 106 35.84 7.30 -9.86
N GLU A 107 35.68 7.33 -11.19
CA GLU A 107 36.77 7.64 -12.13
C GLU A 107 37.35 9.05 -11.86
N LYS A 108 36.48 10.04 -11.58
CA LYS A 108 36.92 11.40 -11.23
C LYS A 108 37.64 11.45 -9.88
N ILE A 109 37.17 10.70 -8.89
CA ILE A 109 37.83 10.60 -7.57
C ILE A 109 39.22 9.97 -7.73
N ALA A 110 39.33 8.89 -8.50
CA ALA A 110 40.62 8.25 -8.79
C ALA A 110 41.59 9.22 -9.46
N ALA A 111 41.17 9.88 -10.55
CA ALA A 111 42.00 10.85 -11.26
C ALA A 111 42.46 12.02 -10.38
N LEU A 112 41.58 12.52 -9.50
CA LEU A 112 41.94 13.58 -8.55
C LEU A 112 42.94 13.09 -7.50
N ARG A 113 42.79 11.86 -7.00
CA ARG A 113 43.75 11.27 -6.05
C ARG A 113 45.13 11.11 -6.67
N ASP A 114 45.20 10.57 -7.88
CA ASP A 114 46.45 10.39 -8.62
C ASP A 114 47.12 11.76 -8.84
N LYS A 115 46.36 12.76 -9.30
CA LYS A 115 46.86 14.12 -9.46
C LYS A 115 47.41 14.71 -8.16
N THR A 116 46.70 14.56 -7.04
CA THR A 116 47.20 15.07 -5.75
C THR A 116 48.47 14.35 -5.29
N SER A 117 48.58 13.05 -5.54
CA SER A 117 49.77 12.26 -5.25
C SER A 117 50.96 12.74 -6.10
N ASP A 118 50.75 12.93 -7.40
CA ASP A 118 51.77 13.43 -8.32
C ASP A 118 52.21 14.85 -7.97
N ASP A 119 51.28 15.74 -7.63
CA ASP A 119 51.59 17.12 -7.22
C ASP A 119 52.43 17.14 -5.93
N LEU A 120 52.11 16.28 -4.94
CA LEU A 120 52.89 16.13 -3.71
C LEU A 120 54.29 15.60 -4.00
N LEU A 121 54.41 14.57 -4.85
CA LEU A 121 55.69 13.98 -5.20
C LEU A 121 56.58 14.97 -5.98
N ASN A 122 55.98 15.73 -6.90
CA ASN A 122 56.67 16.78 -7.65
C ASN A 122 57.13 17.92 -6.73
N ALA A 123 56.28 18.37 -5.81
CA ALA A 123 56.64 19.37 -4.80
C ALA A 123 57.81 18.91 -3.94
N ASN A 124 57.76 17.69 -3.40
CA ASN A 124 58.85 17.10 -2.61
C ASN A 124 60.15 16.98 -3.41
N THR A 125 60.06 16.56 -4.67
CA THR A 125 61.23 16.45 -5.56
C THR A 125 61.85 17.82 -5.81
N ARG A 126 61.04 18.84 -6.09
CA ARG A 126 61.50 20.23 -6.27
C ARG A 126 62.16 20.78 -5.02
N LEU A 127 61.58 20.53 -3.83
CA LEU A 127 62.17 20.92 -2.55
C LEU A 127 63.54 20.27 -2.36
N CYS A 128 63.65 18.96 -2.58
CA CYS A 128 64.93 18.26 -2.46
C CYS A 128 66.00 18.80 -3.43
N TYR A 129 65.60 19.15 -4.67
CA TYR A 129 66.51 19.80 -5.62
C TYR A 129 66.94 21.19 -5.14
N ALA A 130 65.99 22.01 -4.66
CA ALA A 130 66.29 23.34 -4.15
C ALA A 130 67.23 23.29 -2.94
N GLU A 131 66.98 22.38 -2.00
CA GLU A 131 67.85 22.13 -0.85
C GLU A 131 69.26 21.75 -1.29
N LYS A 132 69.40 20.73 -2.15
CA LYS A 132 70.71 20.30 -2.66
C LYS A 132 71.44 21.39 -3.41
N TRP A 133 70.73 22.20 -4.19
CA TRP A 133 71.31 23.34 -4.90
C TRP A 133 71.79 24.43 -3.95
N LEU A 134 71.01 24.75 -2.91
CA LEU A 134 71.40 25.68 -1.87
C LEU A 134 72.63 25.18 -1.11
N PHE A 135 72.66 23.90 -0.73
CA PHE A 135 73.82 23.28 -0.08
C PHE A 135 75.07 23.34 -0.97
N ALA A 136 74.97 22.98 -2.25
CA ALA A 136 76.11 23.05 -3.17
C ALA A 136 76.62 24.49 -3.35
N ARG A 137 75.73 25.49 -3.41
CA ARG A 137 76.13 26.91 -3.43
C ARG A 137 76.79 27.34 -2.14
N PHE A 138 76.27 26.89 -1.00
CA PHE A 138 76.85 27.17 0.30
C PHE A 138 78.26 26.59 0.38
N GLU A 139 78.47 25.32 0.05
CA GLU A 139 79.79 24.67 0.03
C GLU A 139 80.77 25.37 -0.92
N ALA A 140 80.31 25.75 -2.13
CA ALA A 140 81.15 26.49 -3.08
C ALA A 140 81.56 27.88 -2.57
N LEU A 141 80.67 28.57 -1.84
CA LEU A 141 80.98 29.84 -1.19
C LEU A 141 81.92 29.65 0.01
N GLU A 142 81.69 28.63 0.83
CA GLU A 142 82.53 28.27 1.98
C GLU A 142 83.97 28.00 1.54
N LEU A 143 84.14 27.22 0.46
CA LEU A 143 85.44 26.94 -0.17
C LEU A 143 86.13 28.20 -0.72
N ARG A 144 85.39 29.12 -1.34
CA ARG A 144 85.94 30.37 -1.90
C ARG A 144 86.36 31.36 -0.82
N LEU A 145 85.58 31.46 0.24
CA LEU A 145 85.81 32.41 1.31
C LEU A 145 86.85 31.90 2.33
N ASN A 146 87.24 30.61 2.24
CA ASN A 146 88.21 29.95 3.11
C ASN A 146 87.92 30.26 4.59
N VAL A 147 86.63 30.29 4.94
CA VAL A 147 86.16 30.68 6.26
C VAL A 147 86.56 29.56 7.22
N PRO A 148 87.29 29.85 8.31
CA PRO A 148 87.55 28.85 9.32
C PRO A 148 86.22 28.36 9.87
N ARG A 149 85.92 27.07 9.65
CA ARG A 149 84.68 26.43 10.11
C ARG A 149 84.56 26.67 11.61
N ALA A 150 83.40 27.17 12.04
CA ALA A 150 83.15 27.34 13.46
C ALA A 150 83.41 26.00 14.17
N PRO A 151 84.11 26.01 15.33
CA PRO A 151 84.35 24.78 16.07
C PRO A 151 83.01 24.11 16.36
N ALA A 152 82.98 22.78 16.29
CA ALA A 152 81.79 22.01 16.58
C ALA A 152 81.15 22.50 17.89
N PRO A 153 79.81 22.62 17.95
CA PRO A 153 79.14 22.97 19.18
C PRO A 153 79.64 22.08 20.30
N ARG A 154 79.82 22.65 21.50
CA ARG A 154 80.22 21.82 22.64
C ARG A 154 79.12 20.77 22.86
N PHE A 155 79.52 19.52 23.00
CA PHE A 155 78.63 18.38 23.23
C PHE A 155 77.57 18.66 24.30
N ASP A 156 77.95 19.36 25.38
CA ASP A 156 77.04 19.77 26.46
C ASP A 156 75.84 20.61 25.98
N HIS A 157 76.01 21.45 24.96
CA HIS A 157 74.93 22.27 24.41
C HIS A 157 73.98 21.43 23.55
N GLU A 158 74.51 20.49 22.75
CA GLU A 158 73.70 19.57 21.96
C GLU A 158 72.87 18.66 22.87
N GLN A 159 73.49 18.14 23.93
CA GLN A 159 72.80 17.33 24.92
C GLN A 159 71.69 18.13 25.62
N ARG A 160 71.97 19.37 26.03
CA ARG A 160 70.95 20.23 26.66
C ARG A 160 69.79 20.54 25.72
N VAL A 161 70.07 20.88 24.46
CA VAL A 161 69.01 21.13 23.46
C VAL A 161 68.19 19.87 23.23
N HIS A 162 68.82 18.70 23.15
CA HIS A 162 68.13 17.42 22.99
C HIS A 162 67.20 17.13 24.17
N GLU A 163 67.67 17.32 25.41
CA GLU A 163 66.86 17.14 26.62
C GLU A 163 65.65 18.09 26.66
N GLU A 164 65.82 19.37 26.29
CA GLU A 164 64.71 20.32 26.21
C GLU A 164 63.70 19.96 25.11
N LEU A 165 64.17 19.42 23.98
CA LEU A 165 63.30 18.93 22.90
C LEU A 165 62.47 17.72 23.35
N LEU A 166 63.08 16.77 24.07
CA LEU A 166 62.39 15.63 24.64
C LEU A 166 61.30 16.08 25.63
N LYS A 167 61.63 17.01 26.53
CA LYS A 167 60.64 17.59 27.47
C LYS A 167 59.49 18.28 26.74
N ALA A 168 59.79 19.03 25.68
CA ALA A 168 58.75 19.70 24.88
C ALA A 168 57.81 18.68 24.21
N PHE A 169 58.36 17.58 23.67
CA PHE A 169 57.55 16.51 23.11
C PHE A 169 56.74 15.77 24.16
N GLU A 170 57.31 15.48 25.33
CA GLU A 170 56.58 14.88 26.45
C GLU A 170 55.39 15.75 26.88
N LEU A 171 55.59 17.07 26.99
CA LEU A 171 54.51 18.01 27.30
C LEU A 171 53.42 18.00 26.24
N GLN A 172 53.80 18.01 24.95
CA GLN A 172 52.83 17.90 23.86
C GLN A 172 52.05 16.58 23.90
N ILE A 173 52.71 15.45 24.16
CA ILE A 173 52.06 14.15 24.28
C ILE A 173 51.03 14.19 25.41
N GLN A 174 51.42 14.70 26.59
CA GLN A 174 50.53 14.81 27.75
C GLN A 174 49.32 15.72 27.47
N GLU A 175 49.51 16.84 26.77
CA GLU A 175 48.40 17.71 26.36
C GLU A 175 47.42 16.99 25.44
N ARG A 176 47.94 16.20 24.48
CA ARG A 176 47.13 15.43 23.54
C ARG A 176 46.38 14.30 24.25
N GLU A 177 47.03 13.60 25.18
CA GLU A 177 46.40 12.57 26.01
C GLU A 177 45.25 13.14 26.85
N LYS A 178 45.45 14.29 27.49
CA LYS A 178 44.38 14.99 28.23
C LYS A 178 43.22 15.39 27.33
N ALA A 179 43.50 15.86 26.12
CA ALA A 179 42.46 16.18 25.16
C ALA A 179 41.68 14.92 24.72
N LEU A 180 42.37 13.81 24.46
CA LEU A 180 41.73 12.53 24.13
C LEU A 180 40.85 12.03 25.28
N GLU A 181 41.34 12.11 26.51
CA GLU A 181 40.59 11.74 27.72
C GLU A 181 39.32 12.58 27.86
N TYR A 182 39.42 13.89 27.70
CA TYR A 182 38.28 14.80 27.69
C TYR A 182 37.24 14.42 26.62
N TRP A 183 37.69 14.18 25.38
CA TRP A 183 36.78 13.82 24.31
C TRP A 183 36.13 12.46 24.55
N ARG A 184 36.87 11.48 25.07
CA ARG A 184 36.33 10.16 25.41
C ARG A 184 35.18 10.28 26.42
N GLN A 185 35.42 10.99 27.54
CA GLN A 185 34.40 11.20 28.57
C GLN A 185 33.18 11.95 28.02
N ARG A 186 33.41 12.97 27.18
CA ARG A 186 32.31 13.69 26.53
C ARG A 186 31.48 12.79 25.62
N TYR A 187 32.12 11.97 24.78
CA TYR A 187 31.40 11.05 23.91
C TYR A 187 30.63 9.99 24.70
N ASP A 188 31.19 9.47 25.79
CA ASP A 188 30.47 8.52 26.65
C ASP A 188 29.18 9.14 27.22
N VAL A 189 29.24 10.40 27.67
CA VAL A 189 28.07 11.16 28.14
C VAL A 189 27.08 11.41 27.01
N ASP A 190 27.55 11.89 25.85
CA ASP A 190 26.69 12.20 24.71
C ASP A 190 25.96 10.94 24.19
N ILE A 191 26.67 9.81 24.10
CA ILE A 191 26.10 8.50 23.72
C ILE A 191 25.05 8.05 24.73
N ALA A 192 25.32 8.17 26.03
CA ALA A 192 24.36 7.83 27.07
C ALA A 192 23.10 8.71 26.99
N GLU A 193 23.26 10.01 26.73
CA GLU A 193 22.14 10.95 26.60
C GLU A 193 21.30 10.67 25.35
N ILE A 194 21.96 10.42 24.20
CA ILE A 194 21.29 10.03 22.95
C ILE A 194 20.52 8.73 23.15
N SER A 195 21.13 7.73 23.77
CA SER A 195 20.50 6.44 24.05
C SER A 195 19.28 6.61 24.96
N LYS A 196 19.39 7.41 26.03
CA LYS A 196 18.28 7.74 26.93
C LYS A 196 17.13 8.44 26.20
N ARG A 197 17.43 9.40 25.33
CA ARG A 197 16.43 10.09 24.49
C ARG A 197 15.74 9.11 23.53
N GLY A 198 16.51 8.23 22.90
CA GLY A 198 16.01 7.17 22.03
C GLY A 198 15.06 6.22 22.75
N HIS A 199 15.43 5.75 23.94
CA HIS A 199 14.58 4.91 24.78
C HIS A 199 13.27 5.61 25.16
N LYS A 200 13.34 6.88 25.61
CA LYS A 200 12.13 7.64 25.95
C LYS A 200 11.17 7.76 24.76
N LYS A 201 11.70 8.04 23.55
CA LYS A 201 10.89 8.11 22.33
C LYS A 201 10.28 6.76 21.95
N CYS A 202 11.00 5.66 22.14
CA CYS A 202 10.46 4.32 21.93
C CYS A 202 9.28 4.03 22.87
N GLU A 203 9.38 4.39 24.15
CA GLU A 203 8.28 4.21 25.11
C GLU A 203 7.08 5.13 24.80
N GLU A 204 7.32 6.38 24.40
CA GLU A 204 6.28 7.28 23.88
C GLU A 204 5.56 6.66 22.67
N MET A 205 6.30 6.05 21.74
CA MET A 205 5.72 5.38 20.58
C MET A 205 4.89 4.15 20.96
N LYS A 206 5.40 3.32 21.87
CA LYS A 206 4.66 2.13 22.37
C LYS A 206 3.34 2.53 23.02
N THR A 207 3.36 3.54 23.89
CA THR A 207 2.14 4.02 24.56
C THR A 207 1.14 4.63 23.57
N ALA A 208 1.61 5.42 22.59
CA ALA A 208 0.75 5.97 21.54
C ALA A 208 0.14 4.87 20.65
N SER A 209 0.93 3.85 20.30
CA SER A 209 0.47 2.69 19.52
C SER A 209 -0.58 1.88 20.26
N ALA A 210 -0.39 1.63 21.56
CA ALA A 210 -1.38 0.97 22.41
C ALA A 210 -2.70 1.75 22.46
N LYS A 211 -2.64 3.07 22.72
CA LYS A 211 -3.82 3.96 22.73
C LYS A 211 -4.55 3.95 21.38
N ARG A 212 -3.81 3.99 20.27
CA ARG A 212 -4.38 3.90 18.92
C ARG A 212 -5.11 2.57 18.74
N MET A 213 -4.52 1.46 19.18
CA MET A 213 -5.14 0.14 19.06
C MET A 213 -6.44 0.04 19.86
N GLU A 214 -6.49 0.61 21.07
CA GLU A 214 -7.71 0.68 21.87
C GLU A 214 -8.80 1.52 21.19
N LEU A 215 -8.43 2.70 20.68
CA LEU A 215 -9.36 3.56 19.93
C LEU A 215 -9.87 2.87 18.65
N GLN A 216 -9.02 2.12 17.96
CA GLN A 216 -9.43 1.36 16.78
C GLN A 216 -10.46 0.29 17.15
N LYS A 217 -10.24 -0.47 18.24
CA LYS A 217 -11.20 -1.46 18.73
C LYS A 217 -12.55 -0.82 19.06
N LEU A 218 -12.54 0.35 19.72
CA LEU A 218 -13.77 1.07 20.05
C LEU A 218 -14.48 1.57 18.80
N PHE A 219 -13.73 2.08 17.81
CA PHE A 219 -14.28 2.52 16.54
C PHE A 219 -14.93 1.35 15.78
N ASP A 220 -14.27 0.21 15.73
CA ASP A 220 -14.78 -0.98 15.04
C ASP A 220 -16.04 -1.52 15.72
N LEU A 221 -16.10 -1.47 17.06
CA LEU A 221 -17.30 -1.80 17.84
C LEU A 221 -18.47 -0.88 17.47
N HIS A 222 -18.28 0.44 17.57
CA HIS A 222 -19.33 1.41 17.23
C HIS A 222 -19.76 1.32 15.76
N ALA A 223 -18.82 1.09 14.84
CA ALA A 223 -19.14 0.87 13.43
C ALA A 223 -19.99 -0.40 13.23
N GLY A 224 -19.70 -1.46 13.99
CA GLY A 224 -20.54 -2.66 14.08
C GLY A 224 -21.96 -2.36 14.55
N GLU A 225 -22.10 -1.67 15.68
CA GLU A 225 -23.39 -1.29 16.27
C GLU A 225 -24.23 -0.41 15.32
N ILE A 226 -23.61 0.60 14.70
CA ILE A 226 -24.28 1.47 13.72
C ILE A 226 -24.80 0.66 12.53
N ARG A 227 -23.97 -0.25 11.99
CA ARG A 227 -24.40 -1.13 10.90
C ARG A 227 -25.57 -2.01 11.33
N GLY A 228 -25.50 -2.62 12.50
CA GLY A 228 -26.58 -3.43 13.07
C GLY A 228 -27.87 -2.64 13.30
N TRP A 229 -27.76 -1.38 13.73
CA TRP A 229 -28.92 -0.51 13.91
C TRP A 229 -29.56 -0.11 12.58
N LEU A 230 -28.74 0.17 11.55
CA LEU A 230 -29.22 0.49 10.21
C LEU A 230 -29.93 -0.71 9.57
N THR A 231 -29.40 -1.93 9.73
CA THR A 231 -30.05 -3.15 9.23
C THR A 231 -31.36 -3.39 9.97
N PHE A 232 -31.38 -3.30 11.30
CA PHE A 232 -32.59 -3.42 12.11
C PHE A 232 -33.68 -2.41 11.68
N LYS A 233 -33.33 -1.14 11.49
CA LYS A 233 -34.28 -0.12 10.99
C LYS A 233 -34.84 -0.47 9.62
N ARG A 234 -33.98 -0.90 8.68
CA ARG A 234 -34.41 -1.31 7.33
C ARG A 234 -35.36 -2.50 7.37
N GLU A 235 -35.03 -3.53 8.15
CA GLU A 235 -35.88 -4.71 8.31
C GLU A 235 -37.23 -4.37 8.95
N ARG A 236 -37.23 -3.54 10.00
CA ARG A 236 -38.45 -3.08 10.66
C ARG A 236 -39.33 -2.28 9.70
N ALA A 237 -38.76 -1.36 8.92
CA ALA A 237 -39.48 -0.60 7.92
C ALA A 237 -40.07 -1.51 6.82
N ALA A 238 -39.29 -2.49 6.34
CA ALA A 238 -39.74 -3.46 5.36
C ALA A 238 -40.90 -4.33 5.89
N ARG A 239 -40.82 -4.77 7.15
CA ARG A 239 -41.89 -5.53 7.81
C ARG A 239 -43.17 -4.71 7.92
N LEU A 240 -43.06 -3.47 8.40
CA LEU A 240 -44.21 -2.58 8.56
C LEU A 240 -44.87 -2.25 7.21
N ALA A 241 -44.08 -2.05 6.15
CA ALA A 241 -44.58 -1.85 4.80
C ALA A 241 -45.30 -3.09 4.24
N ARG A 242 -44.80 -4.31 4.52
CA ARG A 242 -45.48 -5.56 4.16
C ARG A 242 -46.82 -5.70 4.89
N GLU A 243 -46.86 -5.45 6.19
CA GLU A 243 -48.10 -5.50 6.98
C GLU A 243 -49.14 -4.47 6.49
N GLN A 244 -48.71 -3.24 6.19
CA GLN A 244 -49.59 -2.23 5.62
C GLN A 244 -50.15 -2.65 4.25
N LYS A 245 -49.32 -3.19 3.36
CA LYS A 245 -49.77 -3.73 2.06
C LYS A 245 -50.78 -4.87 2.22
N LEU A 246 -50.54 -5.79 3.16
CA LEU A 246 -51.47 -6.89 3.46
C LEU A 246 -52.81 -6.36 3.99
N ARG A 247 -52.78 -5.43 4.94
CA ARG A 247 -54.00 -4.79 5.47
C ARG A 247 -54.77 -4.06 4.38
N ALA A 248 -54.09 -3.24 3.56
CA ALA A 248 -54.74 -2.53 2.46
C ALA A 248 -55.37 -3.49 1.44
N SER A 249 -54.66 -4.57 1.09
CA SER A 249 -55.18 -5.60 0.18
C SER A 249 -56.40 -6.31 0.77
N ALA A 250 -56.36 -6.69 2.06
CA ALA A 250 -57.49 -7.28 2.75
C ALA A 250 -58.71 -6.35 2.78
N THR A 251 -58.51 -5.06 3.08
CA THR A 251 -59.58 -4.05 3.07
C THR A 251 -60.19 -3.91 1.68
N ASN A 252 -59.37 -3.90 0.62
CA ASN A 252 -59.85 -3.83 -0.76
C ASN A 252 -60.69 -5.06 -1.14
N ILE A 253 -60.23 -6.27 -0.80
CA ILE A 253 -60.97 -7.52 -1.02
C ILE A 253 -62.29 -7.50 -0.25
N GLN A 254 -62.26 -7.09 1.02
CA GLN A 254 -63.45 -6.99 1.85
C GLN A 254 -64.47 -5.98 1.29
N ALA A 255 -64.01 -4.80 0.88
CA ALA A 255 -64.86 -3.76 0.28
C ALA A 255 -65.45 -4.23 -1.06
N TRP A 256 -64.63 -4.87 -1.90
CA TRP A 256 -65.07 -5.46 -3.16
C TRP A 256 -66.14 -6.54 -2.93
N TRP A 257 -65.91 -7.45 -1.98
CA TRP A 257 -66.86 -8.50 -1.64
C TRP A 257 -68.17 -7.94 -1.09
N ARG A 258 -68.12 -6.97 -0.16
CA ARG A 258 -69.31 -6.25 0.32
C ARG A 258 -70.09 -5.61 -0.83
N GLY A 259 -69.40 -4.98 -1.77
CA GLY A 259 -70.02 -4.43 -2.98
C GLY A 259 -70.67 -5.50 -3.88
N ILE A 260 -70.04 -6.67 -4.03
CA ILE A 260 -70.62 -7.81 -4.77
C ILE A 260 -71.86 -8.35 -4.06
N MET A 261 -71.82 -8.53 -2.74
CA MET A 261 -72.96 -9.01 -1.97
C MET A 261 -74.21 -8.15 -2.20
N VAL A 262 -74.05 -6.82 -2.25
CA VAL A 262 -75.14 -5.88 -2.57
C VAL A 262 -75.56 -5.99 -4.04
N ARG A 263 -74.63 -5.91 -5.00
CA ARG A 263 -74.95 -5.92 -6.44
C ARG A 263 -75.58 -7.22 -6.93
N LYS A 264 -75.20 -8.36 -6.33
CA LYS A 264 -75.72 -9.69 -6.67
C LYS A 264 -76.85 -10.15 -5.73
N ALA A 265 -77.23 -9.31 -4.77
CA ALA A 265 -78.28 -9.56 -3.77
C ALA A 265 -78.09 -10.91 -3.06
N LEU A 266 -76.88 -11.13 -2.53
CA LEU A 266 -76.50 -12.34 -1.80
C LEU A 266 -76.75 -12.16 -0.30
N GLY A 267 -77.02 -13.26 0.41
CA GLY A 267 -77.19 -13.27 1.88
C GLY A 267 -78.32 -12.35 2.38
N GLN A 268 -78.01 -11.48 3.35
CA GLN A 268 -78.93 -10.53 3.97
C GLN A 268 -79.54 -9.50 2.98
N PHE A 269 -78.95 -9.36 1.78
CA PHE A 269 -79.41 -8.40 0.76
C PHE A 269 -80.34 -9.03 -0.29
N ARG A 270 -80.81 -10.28 -0.10
CA ARG A 270 -81.70 -10.98 -1.05
C ARG A 270 -82.98 -10.21 -1.39
N TYR A 271 -83.50 -9.41 -0.46
CA TYR A 271 -84.70 -8.59 -0.68
C TYR A 271 -84.53 -7.55 -1.80
N LEU A 272 -83.31 -7.09 -2.07
CA LEU A 272 -83.00 -6.15 -3.16
C LEU A 272 -83.09 -6.78 -4.56
N ARG A 273 -83.16 -8.11 -4.67
CA ARG A 273 -83.33 -8.79 -5.96
C ARG A 273 -84.69 -8.49 -6.61
N HIS A 274 -85.71 -8.25 -5.79
CA HIS A 274 -87.10 -8.05 -6.24
C HIS A 274 -87.51 -6.57 -6.38
N THR A 275 -86.68 -5.61 -5.98
CA THR A 275 -86.99 -4.17 -6.05
C THR A 275 -86.65 -3.52 -7.39
N LYS A 276 -85.94 -4.21 -8.30
CA LYS A 276 -85.53 -3.70 -9.62
C LYS A 276 -86.66 -3.55 -10.66
N GLY A 277 -87.92 -3.62 -10.25
CA GLY A 277 -89.10 -3.51 -11.13
C GLY A 277 -90.08 -2.37 -10.84
N LYS A 278 -89.87 -1.53 -9.81
CA LYS A 278 -90.77 -0.40 -9.52
C LYS A 278 -90.01 0.93 -9.56
N GLY A 279 -89.85 1.46 -10.77
CA GLY A 279 -89.16 2.73 -11.01
C GLY A 279 -89.30 3.21 -12.45
N LYS A 280 -90.52 3.21 -12.99
CA LYS A 280 -90.90 3.98 -14.18
C LYS A 280 -92.26 4.62 -13.92
N LYS A 281 -92.27 5.81 -13.31
CA LYS A 281 -93.14 6.96 -13.61
C LYS A 281 -93.07 8.01 -12.49
N LYS A 282 -92.96 9.26 -12.97
CA LYS A 282 -92.94 10.56 -12.29
C LYS A 282 -91.61 10.93 -11.64
#